data_AF-A0A2E1LH08-F1
#
_entry.id   AF-A0A2E1LH08-F1
#
_cell.length_a   1.000
_cell.length_b   1.000
_cell.length_c   1.000
_cell.angle_alpha   90.00
_cell.angle_beta   90.00
_cell.angle_gamma   90.00
#
_symmetry.space_group_name_H-M   'P 1'
#
loop_
_entity.id
_entity.type
_entity.pdbx_description
1 polymer ?
#
loop_
_entity_poly.entity_id
_entity_poly.type
_entity_poly.pdbx_seq_one_letter_code
_entity_poly.pdbx_strand_id
1 'polypeptide(L)'
;MANFDKTAVLGAGVIGASWTALFLAAGKDVCVFDVADNVEGEVTDYVEKAWPTLLEIGLAAEGRRGALSFAATPEAAVVGADFVQENVPERLPIKLELYQRIEPHLKASAVVSSSASGLMVKEMQAGWENPARFVLGHPFNPPHLVPLVEVIGNERNDPAALLDAEAFYREVGKVTIRVNKEVPGHVANRLQAALWREAIHLVNEGVASVEDVDTAVWAGPGLRWGAMGPHMLFSLGAGAGGLAEFCNRYADSFHRWWDDLGTPQITAEVAEKLGQGVADEAKGRGVDALSTKRDALIVAHLKAVKDLR
;
A
#
# COMPACT_ATOMS: atom_id res chain seq x y z
N MET A 1 -2.45 2.27 25.18
CA MET A 1 -2.02 2.70 23.84
C MET A 1 -2.36 4.17 23.70
N ALA A 2 -1.56 4.95 23.00
CA ALA A 2 -1.89 6.34 22.73
C ALA A 2 -3.20 6.39 21.92
N ASN A 3 -4.11 7.29 22.29
CA ASN A 3 -5.38 7.43 21.59
C ASN A 3 -5.18 8.44 20.45
N PHE A 4 -5.17 7.97 19.21
CA PHE A 4 -4.96 8.81 18.03
C PHE A 4 -6.31 9.13 17.40
N ASP A 5 -6.96 10.18 17.87
CA ASP A 5 -8.29 10.58 17.39
C ASP A 5 -8.24 11.68 16.34
N LYS A 6 -7.22 12.55 16.41
CA LYS A 6 -7.03 13.64 15.45
C LYS A 6 -5.92 13.29 14.48
N THR A 7 -6.23 13.32 13.19
CA THR A 7 -5.31 12.97 12.12
C THR A 7 -5.12 14.12 11.16
N ALA A 8 -3.93 14.23 10.59
CA ALA A 8 -3.66 15.13 9.47
C ALA A 8 -3.29 14.31 8.23
N VAL A 9 -3.82 14.71 7.08
CA VAL A 9 -3.47 14.15 5.78
C VAL A 9 -2.84 15.25 4.94
N LEU A 10 -1.56 15.11 4.62
CA LEU A 10 -0.80 16.09 3.84
C LEU A 10 -0.62 15.56 2.43
N GLY A 11 -1.20 16.23 1.43
CA GLY A 11 -1.36 15.71 0.08
C GLY A 11 -2.63 14.85 -0.02
N ALA A 12 -3.53 15.27 -0.90
CA ALA A 12 -4.89 14.77 -1.06
C ALA A 12 -5.17 14.21 -2.46
N GLY A 13 -4.10 13.86 -3.20
CA GLY A 13 -4.23 13.00 -4.38
C GLY A 13 -4.80 11.62 -4.03
N VAL A 14 -4.83 10.69 -4.99
CA VAL A 14 -5.49 9.37 -4.87
C VAL A 14 -5.19 8.63 -3.55
N ILE A 15 -3.93 8.61 -3.11
CA ILE A 15 -3.53 7.95 -1.86
C ILE A 15 -4.04 8.71 -0.62
N GLY A 16 -3.89 10.04 -0.60
CA GLY A 16 -4.33 10.87 0.53
C GLY A 16 -5.85 10.91 0.71
N ALA A 17 -6.61 11.04 -0.37
CA ALA A 17 -8.07 10.97 -0.34
C ALA A 17 -8.56 9.59 0.14
N SER A 18 -7.87 8.53 -0.26
CA SER A 18 -8.13 7.15 0.18
C SER A 18 -7.84 6.94 1.68
N TRP A 19 -6.74 7.49 2.20
CA TRP A 19 -6.47 7.51 3.63
C TRP A 19 -7.51 8.33 4.41
N THR A 20 -7.90 9.48 3.87
CA THR A 20 -8.94 10.33 4.46
C THR A 20 -10.25 9.56 4.62
N ALA A 21 -10.72 8.88 3.56
CA ALA A 21 -11.93 8.06 3.63
C ALA A 21 -11.86 6.97 4.70
N LEU A 22 -10.70 6.30 4.81
CA LEU A 22 -10.49 5.26 5.80
C LEU A 22 -10.46 5.79 7.23
N PHE A 23 -9.71 6.87 7.49
CA PHE A 23 -9.60 7.46 8.82
C PHE A 23 -10.96 7.98 9.29
N LEU A 24 -11.72 8.64 8.42
CA LEU A 24 -13.10 9.05 8.69
C LEU A 24 -14.01 7.86 9.02
N ALA A 25 -13.90 6.75 8.26
CA ALA A 25 -14.67 5.53 8.50
C ALA A 25 -14.35 4.87 9.84
N ALA A 26 -13.10 4.97 10.30
CA ALA A 26 -12.66 4.52 11.61
C ALA A 26 -13.01 5.50 12.76
N GLY A 27 -13.74 6.58 12.47
CA GLY A 27 -14.17 7.57 13.47
C GLY A 27 -13.10 8.57 13.87
N LYS A 28 -12.05 8.73 13.06
CA LYS A 28 -10.98 9.70 13.30
C LYS A 28 -11.31 11.03 12.66
N ASP A 29 -11.06 12.12 13.38
CA ASP A 29 -11.13 13.45 12.82
C ASP A 29 -9.96 13.65 11.86
N VAL A 30 -10.22 14.15 10.66
CA VAL A 30 -9.20 14.35 9.61
C VAL A 30 -9.14 15.82 9.22
N CYS A 31 -7.95 16.41 9.37
CA CYS A 31 -7.60 17.69 8.77
C CYS A 31 -6.76 17.46 7.52
N VAL A 32 -7.26 17.89 6.36
CA VAL A 32 -6.58 17.72 5.08
C VAL A 32 -5.90 19.02 4.66
N PHE A 33 -4.68 18.90 4.15
CA PHE A 33 -4.01 19.98 3.42
C PHE A 33 -3.53 19.47 2.06
N ASP A 34 -3.81 20.23 1.02
CA ASP A 34 -3.22 20.09 -0.32
C ASP A 34 -2.98 21.48 -0.92
N VAL A 35 -2.08 21.57 -1.90
CA VAL A 35 -1.80 22.79 -2.64
C VAL A 35 -2.79 23.06 -3.78
N ALA A 36 -3.63 22.08 -4.13
CA ALA A 36 -4.64 22.20 -5.17
C ALA A 36 -5.84 23.06 -4.74
N ASP A 37 -6.31 23.94 -5.62
CA ASP A 37 -7.37 24.92 -5.35
C ASP A 37 -8.74 24.28 -5.03
N ASN A 38 -9.02 23.07 -5.54
CA ASN A 38 -10.33 22.39 -5.40
C ASN A 38 -10.27 21.13 -4.51
N VAL A 39 -9.32 21.07 -3.57
CA VAL A 39 -9.11 19.89 -2.71
C VAL A 39 -10.36 19.48 -1.92
N GLU A 40 -11.15 20.44 -1.44
CA GLU A 40 -12.34 20.15 -0.63
C GLU A 40 -13.38 19.34 -1.38
N GLY A 41 -13.71 19.75 -2.62
CA GLY A 41 -14.64 19.04 -3.47
C GLY A 41 -14.14 17.66 -3.85
N GLU A 42 -12.89 17.56 -4.32
CA GLU A 42 -12.29 16.31 -4.80
C GLU A 42 -12.19 15.26 -3.70
N VAL A 43 -11.77 15.66 -2.49
CA VAL A 43 -11.69 14.75 -1.34
C VAL A 43 -13.07 14.32 -0.89
N THR A 44 -14.03 15.25 -0.81
CA THR A 44 -15.40 14.93 -0.42
C THR A 44 -16.02 13.92 -1.38
N ASP A 45 -15.93 14.16 -2.69
CA ASP A 45 -16.44 13.26 -3.72
C ASP A 45 -15.78 11.87 -3.65
N TYR A 46 -14.46 11.82 -3.41
CA TYR A 46 -13.75 10.56 -3.25
C TYR A 46 -14.25 9.79 -2.02
N VAL A 47 -14.39 10.47 -0.87
CA VAL A 47 -14.88 9.87 0.37
C VAL A 47 -16.28 9.31 0.17
N GLU A 48 -17.19 10.08 -0.42
CA GLU A 48 -18.57 9.62 -0.70
C GLU A 48 -18.59 8.43 -1.66
N LYS A 49 -17.72 8.43 -2.69
CA LYS A 49 -17.59 7.30 -3.62
C LYS A 49 -17.06 6.03 -2.93
N ALA A 50 -16.11 6.16 -2.00
CA ALA A 50 -15.52 5.03 -1.28
C ALA A 50 -16.41 4.51 -0.14
N TRP A 51 -17.32 5.34 0.38
CA TRP A 51 -18.10 5.05 1.59
C TRP A 51 -18.96 3.77 1.50
N PRO A 52 -19.73 3.51 0.42
CA PRO A 52 -20.52 2.29 0.30
C PRO A 52 -19.66 1.02 0.40
N THR A 53 -18.49 1.05 -0.22
CA THR A 53 -17.53 -0.05 -0.18
C THR A 53 -16.98 -0.26 1.23
N LEU A 54 -16.65 0.82 1.94
CA LEU A 54 -16.18 0.77 3.33
C LEU A 54 -17.25 0.20 4.29
N LEU A 55 -18.53 0.53 4.09
CA LEU A 55 -19.65 -0.08 4.80
C LEU A 55 -19.75 -1.57 4.48
N GLU A 56 -19.64 -1.93 3.20
CA GLU A 56 -19.78 -3.29 2.71
C GLU A 56 -18.70 -4.24 3.28
N ILE A 57 -17.46 -3.77 3.45
CA ILE A 57 -16.36 -4.53 4.07
C ILE A 57 -16.30 -4.38 5.60
N GLY A 58 -17.24 -3.63 6.20
CA GLY A 58 -17.38 -3.47 7.65
C GLY A 58 -16.35 -2.58 8.32
N LEU A 59 -15.66 -1.72 7.55
CA LEU A 59 -14.70 -0.74 8.09
C LEU A 59 -15.38 0.58 8.48
N ALA A 60 -16.45 0.96 7.80
CA ALA A 60 -17.33 2.04 8.23
C ALA A 60 -18.53 1.48 9.00
N ALA A 61 -19.13 2.31 9.87
CA ALA A 61 -20.46 2.05 10.41
C ALA A 61 -21.27 3.34 10.54
N GLU A 62 -22.59 3.21 10.53
CA GLU A 62 -23.50 4.33 10.74
C GLU A 62 -23.22 5.03 12.07
N GLY A 63 -23.14 6.36 12.04
CA GLY A 63 -22.93 7.19 13.24
C GLY A 63 -21.50 7.24 13.79
N ARG A 64 -20.51 6.58 13.15
CA ARG A 64 -19.09 6.63 13.55
C ARG A 64 -18.18 7.34 12.55
N ARG A 65 -18.70 8.29 11.77
CA ARG A 65 -17.89 9.09 10.85
C ARG A 65 -17.20 10.23 11.61
N GLY A 66 -15.88 10.31 11.54
CA GLY A 66 -15.12 11.44 12.11
C GLY A 66 -15.38 12.75 11.39
N ALA A 67 -14.93 13.86 11.96
CA ALA A 67 -15.08 15.18 11.34
C ALA A 67 -14.02 15.39 10.24
N LEU A 68 -14.47 15.86 9.07
CA LEU A 68 -13.58 16.28 7.98
C LEU A 68 -13.41 17.80 8.00
N SER A 69 -12.18 18.27 7.86
CA SER A 69 -11.82 19.69 7.80
C SER A 69 -10.65 19.90 6.84
N PHE A 70 -10.47 21.16 6.41
CA PHE A 70 -9.41 21.54 5.49
C PHE A 70 -8.62 22.71 6.07
N ALA A 71 -7.30 22.66 5.94
CA ALA A 71 -6.40 23.71 6.36
C ALA A 71 -5.82 24.44 5.14
N ALA A 72 -5.60 25.75 5.28
CA ALA A 72 -4.98 26.56 4.23
C ALA A 72 -3.46 26.35 4.13
N THR A 73 -2.83 25.79 5.17
CA THR A 73 -1.39 25.55 5.22
C THR A 73 -1.08 24.20 5.90
N PRO A 74 0.06 23.55 5.61
CA PRO A 74 0.41 22.29 6.23
C PRO A 74 0.68 22.44 7.73
N GLU A 75 1.21 23.59 8.17
CA GLU A 75 1.44 23.89 9.59
C GLU A 75 0.11 23.88 10.35
N ALA A 76 -0.92 24.53 9.81
CA ALA A 76 -2.24 24.56 10.41
C ALA A 76 -2.90 23.16 10.46
N ALA A 77 -2.65 22.31 9.45
CA ALA A 77 -3.20 20.97 9.38
C ALA A 77 -2.69 20.05 10.50
N VAL A 78 -1.43 20.19 10.91
CA VAL A 78 -0.80 19.30 11.90
C VAL A 78 -1.03 19.75 13.35
N VAL A 79 -1.50 20.98 13.58
CA VAL A 79 -1.74 21.49 14.94
C VAL A 79 -2.77 20.62 15.64
N GLY A 80 -2.35 19.98 16.72
CA GLY A 80 -3.23 19.13 17.51
C GLY A 80 -3.46 17.73 16.92
N ALA A 81 -2.83 17.37 15.81
CA ALA A 81 -2.86 16.01 15.26
C ALA A 81 -2.04 15.05 16.13
N ASP A 82 -2.55 13.84 16.31
CA ASP A 82 -1.88 12.72 16.97
C ASP A 82 -1.14 11.84 15.94
N PHE A 83 -1.67 11.77 14.72
CA PHE A 83 -1.10 11.03 13.61
C PHE A 83 -1.12 11.86 12.33
N VAL A 84 0.01 11.97 11.65
CA VAL A 84 0.14 12.69 10.37
C VAL A 84 0.49 11.68 9.29
N GLN A 85 -0.34 11.57 8.26
CA GLN A 85 -0.07 10.78 7.07
C GLN A 85 0.33 11.71 5.92
N GLU A 86 1.58 11.61 5.49
CA GLU A 86 2.13 12.37 4.37
C GLU A 86 2.03 11.59 3.05
N ASN A 87 1.48 12.23 2.03
CA ASN A 87 1.15 11.66 0.71
C ASN A 87 1.46 12.65 -0.45
N VAL A 88 2.32 13.63 -0.22
CA VAL A 88 2.80 14.53 -1.27
C VAL A 88 3.68 13.76 -2.27
N PRO A 89 3.94 14.32 -3.48
CA PRO A 89 4.64 13.62 -4.53
C PRO A 89 5.97 12.98 -4.10
N GLU A 90 6.34 11.89 -4.76
CA GLU A 90 7.58 11.10 -4.54
C GLU A 90 8.83 11.89 -5.00
N ARG A 91 9.07 13.06 -4.40
CA ARG A 91 10.18 13.96 -4.69
C ARG A 91 10.79 14.41 -3.37
N LEU A 92 11.99 13.94 -3.08
CA LEU A 92 12.67 14.18 -1.81
C LEU A 92 12.70 15.68 -1.42
N PRO A 93 13.05 16.64 -2.30
CA PRO A 93 13.05 18.06 -1.92
C PRO A 93 11.70 18.58 -1.42
N ILE A 94 10.59 18.14 -2.03
CA ILE A 94 9.23 18.57 -1.65
C ILE A 94 8.89 18.04 -0.25
N LYS A 95 9.19 16.76 0.01
CA LYS A 95 8.95 16.13 1.31
C LYS A 95 9.78 16.80 2.41
N LEU A 96 11.08 17.05 2.17
CA LEU A 96 11.95 17.70 3.15
C LEU A 96 11.51 19.13 3.47
N GLU A 97 11.11 19.91 2.46
CA GLU A 97 10.54 21.26 2.67
C GLU A 97 9.27 21.21 3.52
N LEU A 98 8.37 20.27 3.22
CA LEU A 98 7.15 20.05 4.02
C LEU A 98 7.49 19.69 5.47
N TYR A 99 8.42 18.77 5.69
CA TYR A 99 8.80 18.31 7.03
C TYR A 99 9.36 19.45 7.89
N GLN A 100 10.25 20.28 7.33
CA GLN A 100 10.80 21.45 8.01
C GLN A 100 9.71 22.43 8.44
N ARG A 101 8.67 22.59 7.61
CA ARG A 101 7.55 23.48 7.91
C ARG A 101 6.66 22.93 9.03
N ILE A 102 6.37 21.63 9.04
CA ILE A 102 5.44 21.05 10.02
C ILE A 102 6.09 20.72 11.36
N GLU A 103 7.38 20.40 11.41
CA GLU A 103 8.07 19.89 12.61
C GLU A 103 7.85 20.78 13.85
N PRO A 104 7.96 22.13 13.78
CA PRO A 104 7.73 23.01 14.93
C PRO A 104 6.29 23.02 15.47
N HIS A 105 5.33 22.52 14.70
CA HIS A 105 3.90 22.55 15.01
C HIS A 105 3.34 21.18 15.45
N LEU A 106 4.16 20.12 15.37
CA LEU A 106 3.78 18.78 15.80
C LEU A 106 3.65 18.70 17.32
N LYS A 107 2.72 17.87 17.81
CA LYS A 107 2.80 17.40 19.20
C LYS A 107 4.08 16.58 19.36
N ALA A 108 4.74 16.69 20.51
CA ALA A 108 5.88 15.83 20.84
C ALA A 108 5.56 14.32 20.79
N SER A 109 4.29 13.95 20.99
CA SER A 109 3.79 12.57 20.91
C SER A 109 3.24 12.17 19.53
N ALA A 110 3.17 13.10 18.57
CA ALA A 110 2.62 12.79 17.25
C ALA A 110 3.49 11.77 16.53
N VAL A 111 2.86 10.87 15.77
CA VAL A 111 3.56 10.03 14.79
C VAL A 111 3.41 10.69 13.42
N VAL A 112 4.52 10.85 12.71
CA VAL A 112 4.51 11.27 11.31
C VAL A 112 4.85 10.06 10.46
N SER A 113 3.98 9.73 9.52
CA SER A 113 4.13 8.58 8.64
C SER A 113 4.11 9.03 7.18
N SER A 114 5.10 8.61 6.40
CA SER A 114 5.14 8.87 4.96
C SER A 114 4.62 7.66 4.17
N SER A 115 3.85 7.93 3.11
CA SER A 115 3.37 6.95 2.14
C SER A 115 4.38 6.67 1.01
N ALA A 116 5.62 7.13 1.12
CA ALA A 116 6.62 6.95 0.06
C ALA A 116 6.81 5.46 -0.31
N SER A 117 7.00 5.18 -1.61
CA SER A 117 7.11 3.82 -2.14
C SER A 117 8.54 3.41 -2.53
N GLY A 118 9.43 4.39 -2.72
CA GLY A 118 10.80 4.18 -3.18
C GLY A 118 11.85 4.94 -2.38
N LEU A 119 11.49 6.05 -1.72
CA LEU A 119 12.41 6.81 -0.87
C LEU A 119 12.70 6.09 0.44
N MET A 120 13.95 6.18 0.89
CA MET A 120 14.41 5.58 2.14
C MET A 120 14.02 6.46 3.33
N VAL A 121 13.74 5.85 4.49
CA VAL A 121 13.41 6.58 5.72
C VAL A 121 14.58 7.48 6.11
N LYS A 122 15.81 6.97 6.00
CA LYS A 122 17.03 7.75 6.27
C LYS A 122 17.12 9.03 5.42
N GLU A 123 16.71 8.99 4.15
CA GLU A 123 16.75 10.15 3.26
C GLU A 123 15.71 11.19 3.68
N MET A 124 14.51 10.74 4.03
CA MET A 124 13.39 11.61 4.44
C MET A 124 13.56 12.21 5.84
N GLN A 125 14.40 11.62 6.69
CA GLN A 125 14.76 12.16 8.00
C GLN A 125 15.87 13.22 7.94
N ALA A 126 16.34 13.60 6.75
CA ALA A 126 17.34 14.66 6.62
C ALA A 126 16.74 16.01 7.05
N GLY A 127 17.48 16.76 7.87
CA GLY A 127 17.05 18.09 8.32
C GLY A 127 16.03 18.13 9.47
N TRP A 128 15.53 16.98 9.93
CA TRP A 128 14.74 16.90 11.17
C TRP A 128 15.59 17.23 12.40
N GLU A 129 15.07 18.05 13.30
CA GLU A 129 15.64 18.23 14.64
C GLU A 129 15.50 16.93 15.46
N ASN A 130 14.33 16.31 15.41
CA ASN A 130 14.07 15.04 16.09
C ASN A 130 13.14 14.10 15.28
N PRO A 131 13.69 13.18 14.47
CA PRO A 131 12.90 12.25 13.68
C PRO A 131 12.45 11.00 14.46
N ALA A 132 12.57 10.96 15.79
CA ALA A 132 12.30 9.75 16.57
C ALA A 132 10.90 9.16 16.29
N ARG A 133 9.91 10.00 16.01
CA ARG A 133 8.53 9.58 15.71
C ARG A 133 8.15 9.66 14.22
N PHE A 134 9.14 9.74 13.32
CA PHE A 134 8.94 9.71 11.86
C PHE A 134 9.13 8.30 11.29
N VAL A 135 8.08 7.68 10.77
CA VAL A 135 8.11 6.31 10.20
C VAL A 135 7.73 6.31 8.72
N LEU A 136 8.02 5.21 8.02
CA LEU A 136 7.29 4.89 6.80
C LEU A 136 6.08 4.04 7.16
N GLY A 137 4.93 4.36 6.56
CA GLY A 137 3.74 3.53 6.55
C GLY A 137 3.26 3.43 5.11
N HIS A 138 3.94 2.61 4.32
CA HIS A 138 3.72 2.48 2.88
C HIS A 138 2.44 1.68 2.59
N PRO A 139 1.40 2.31 1.98
CA PRO A 139 0.17 1.63 1.60
C PRO A 139 0.24 1.04 0.20
N PHE A 140 -0.84 0.35 -0.19
CA PHE A 140 -1.05 -0.12 -1.56
C PHE A 140 -2.31 0.49 -2.16
N ASN A 141 -2.26 0.81 -3.45
CA ASN A 141 -3.35 1.51 -4.12
C ASN A 141 -4.54 0.58 -4.45
N PRO A 142 -5.79 0.94 -4.09
CA PRO A 142 -6.18 2.09 -3.26
C PRO A 142 -6.17 1.74 -1.74
N PRO A 143 -5.60 2.62 -0.88
CA PRO A 143 -5.41 2.32 0.55
C PRO A 143 -6.68 1.86 1.29
N HIS A 144 -7.85 2.43 1.00
CA HIS A 144 -9.10 2.05 1.67
C HIS A 144 -9.54 0.61 1.38
N LEU A 145 -9.10 0.01 0.27
CA LEU A 145 -9.38 -1.39 -0.08
C LEU A 145 -8.22 -2.33 0.23
N VAL A 146 -7.00 -2.00 -0.18
CA VAL A 146 -5.85 -2.91 0.00
C VAL A 146 -5.35 -2.78 1.45
N PRO A 147 -5.43 -3.85 2.26
CA PRO A 147 -5.26 -3.72 3.70
C PRO A 147 -3.81 -3.60 4.14
N LEU A 148 -2.84 -4.00 3.32
CA LEU A 148 -1.44 -4.08 3.71
C LEU A 148 -0.84 -2.68 3.93
N VAL A 149 -0.12 -2.51 5.03
CA VAL A 149 0.79 -1.38 5.28
C VAL A 149 2.16 -1.91 5.68
N GLU A 150 3.19 -1.48 4.97
CA GLU A 150 4.58 -1.78 5.32
C GLU A 150 5.11 -0.68 6.25
N VAL A 151 5.40 -1.06 7.50
CA VAL A 151 5.92 -0.14 8.52
C VAL A 151 7.44 -0.28 8.58
N ILE A 152 8.14 0.83 8.37
CA ILE A 152 9.61 0.90 8.36
C ILE A 152 10.09 2.02 9.27
N GLY A 153 11.16 1.74 10.00
CA GLY A 153 11.95 2.74 10.70
C GLY A 153 13.42 2.35 10.64
N ASN A 154 14.26 3.13 11.32
CA ASN A 154 15.69 2.90 11.43
C ASN A 154 16.18 3.19 12.86
N GLU A 155 17.49 3.20 13.06
CA GLU A 155 18.13 3.43 14.36
C GLU A 155 17.86 4.81 14.98
N ARG A 156 17.39 5.79 14.19
CA ARG A 156 17.01 7.13 14.69
C ARG A 156 15.58 7.16 15.23
N ASN A 157 14.80 6.10 15.02
CA ASN A 157 13.43 6.00 15.51
C ASN A 157 13.36 5.54 16.96
N ASP A 158 12.39 6.09 17.69
CA ASP A 158 11.90 5.49 18.91
C ASP A 158 11.13 4.20 18.55
N PRO A 159 11.52 3.03 19.08
CA PRO A 159 10.77 1.78 18.88
C PRO A 159 9.28 1.90 19.22
N ALA A 160 8.90 2.75 20.18
CA ALA A 160 7.50 3.00 20.52
C ALA A 160 6.73 3.66 19.38
N ALA A 161 7.34 4.57 18.61
CA ALA A 161 6.67 5.22 17.47
C ALA A 161 6.26 4.21 16.39
N LEU A 162 7.09 3.19 16.17
CA LEU A 162 6.76 2.13 15.22
C LEU A 162 5.63 1.22 15.73
N LEU A 163 5.60 0.92 17.03
CA LEU A 163 4.51 0.15 17.64
C LEU A 163 3.20 0.95 17.63
N ASP A 164 3.26 2.25 17.91
CA ASP A 164 2.12 3.17 17.85
C ASP A 164 1.57 3.25 16.42
N ALA A 165 2.44 3.39 15.40
CA ALA A 165 2.04 3.39 14.00
C ALA A 165 1.35 2.08 13.60
N GLU A 166 1.92 0.93 13.98
CA GLU A 166 1.29 -0.36 13.69
C GLU A 166 -0.06 -0.52 14.38
N ALA A 167 -0.16 -0.10 15.64
CA ALA A 167 -1.42 -0.16 16.39
C ALA A 167 -2.49 0.72 15.74
N PHE A 168 -2.13 1.95 15.35
CA PHE A 168 -3.02 2.86 14.64
C PHE A 168 -3.51 2.29 13.32
N TYR A 169 -2.62 1.75 12.49
CA TYR A 169 -3.02 1.14 11.22
C TYR A 169 -3.97 -0.04 11.43
N ARG A 170 -3.70 -0.92 12.41
CA ARG A 170 -4.61 -2.02 12.77
C ARG A 170 -5.96 -1.51 13.25
N GLU A 171 -5.98 -0.45 14.06
CA GLU A 171 -7.20 0.19 14.56
C GLU A 171 -8.09 0.69 13.41
N VAL A 172 -7.49 1.26 12.35
CA VAL A 172 -8.23 1.71 11.15
C VAL A 172 -8.46 0.59 10.12
N GLY A 173 -8.29 -0.68 10.51
CA GLY A 173 -8.63 -1.85 9.71
C GLY A 173 -7.58 -2.28 8.67
N LYS A 174 -6.32 -1.90 8.88
CA LYS A 174 -5.18 -2.36 8.07
C LYS A 174 -4.49 -3.57 8.68
N VAL A 175 -3.76 -4.29 7.83
CA VAL A 175 -2.84 -5.35 8.23
C VAL A 175 -1.43 -4.81 8.08
N THR A 176 -0.65 -4.83 9.15
CA THR A 176 0.70 -4.26 9.14
C THR A 176 1.76 -5.35 9.10
N ILE A 177 2.82 -5.10 8.34
CA ILE A 177 4.06 -5.87 8.43
C ILE A 177 5.21 -4.94 8.80
N ARG A 178 6.12 -5.44 9.65
CA ARG A 178 7.37 -4.74 9.96
C ARG A 178 8.44 -5.12 8.95
N VAL A 179 9.02 -4.13 8.29
CA VAL A 179 10.20 -4.34 7.44
C VAL A 179 11.43 -3.94 8.24
N ASN A 180 12.20 -4.95 8.66
CA ASN A 180 13.33 -4.78 9.58
C ASN A 180 14.56 -4.11 8.95
N LYS A 181 14.64 -4.09 7.62
CA LYS A 181 15.77 -3.53 6.89
C LYS A 181 15.27 -2.85 5.62
N GLU A 182 15.65 -1.59 5.46
CA GLU A 182 15.35 -0.82 4.27
C GLU A 182 15.95 -1.48 3.01
N VAL A 183 15.09 -1.66 2.00
CA VAL A 183 15.45 -2.15 0.67
C VAL A 183 14.58 -1.44 -0.36
N PRO A 184 15.09 -1.18 -1.59
CA PRO A 184 14.29 -0.58 -2.64
C PRO A 184 13.06 -1.44 -2.95
N GLY A 185 11.88 -0.81 -2.93
CA GLY A 185 10.58 -1.47 -3.14
C GLY A 185 10.12 -2.36 -1.98
N HIS A 186 10.70 -2.21 -0.78
CA HIS A 186 10.25 -2.88 0.44
C HIS A 186 10.05 -4.40 0.27
N VAL A 187 8.97 -5.01 0.78
CA VAL A 187 8.72 -6.45 0.65
C VAL A 187 7.74 -6.72 -0.49
N ALA A 188 6.54 -6.15 -0.43
CA ALA A 188 5.48 -6.50 -1.36
C ALA A 188 5.73 -5.98 -2.79
N ASN A 189 6.24 -4.75 -2.96
CA ASN A 189 6.62 -4.25 -4.29
C ASN A 189 7.79 -5.07 -4.90
N ARG A 190 8.73 -5.58 -4.09
CA ARG A 190 9.78 -6.49 -4.59
C ARG A 190 9.22 -7.83 -5.08
N LEU A 191 8.26 -8.40 -4.36
CA LEU A 191 7.59 -9.64 -4.78
C LEU A 191 6.80 -9.42 -6.07
N GLN A 192 6.07 -8.29 -6.17
CA GLN A 192 5.36 -7.90 -7.38
C GLN A 192 6.31 -7.69 -8.56
N ALA A 193 7.43 -6.98 -8.36
CA ALA A 193 8.43 -6.75 -9.40
C ALA A 193 9.09 -8.05 -9.86
N ALA A 194 9.38 -8.99 -8.95
CA ALA A 194 9.95 -10.29 -9.30
C ALA A 194 8.99 -11.13 -10.16
N LEU A 195 7.70 -11.18 -9.79
CA LEU A 195 6.68 -11.87 -10.57
C LEU A 195 6.51 -11.23 -11.95
N TRP A 196 6.37 -9.91 -11.99
CA TRP A 196 6.13 -9.20 -13.24
C TRP A 196 7.34 -9.24 -14.18
N ARG A 197 8.57 -9.22 -13.64
CA ARG A 197 9.79 -9.42 -14.43
C ARG A 197 9.73 -10.73 -15.21
N GLU A 198 9.31 -11.82 -14.57
CA GLU A 198 9.19 -13.12 -15.25
C GLU A 198 7.99 -13.16 -16.21
N ALA A 199 6.86 -12.57 -15.83
CA ALA A 199 5.70 -12.45 -16.73
C ALA A 199 6.07 -11.74 -18.05
N ILE A 200 6.84 -10.64 -17.98
CA ILE A 200 7.36 -9.95 -19.16
C ILE A 200 8.29 -10.85 -19.96
N HIS A 201 9.16 -11.61 -19.29
CA HIS A 201 10.10 -12.50 -19.96
C HIS A 201 9.37 -13.56 -20.79
N LEU A 202 8.39 -14.25 -20.20
CA LEU A 202 7.60 -15.28 -20.86
C LEU A 202 6.84 -14.74 -22.08
N VAL A 203 6.29 -13.53 -21.99
CA VAL A 203 5.65 -12.86 -23.13
C VAL A 203 6.67 -12.50 -24.21
N ASN A 204 7.84 -11.97 -23.82
CA ASN A 204 8.88 -11.57 -24.76
C ASN A 204 9.43 -12.75 -25.56
N GLU A 205 9.71 -13.87 -24.90
CA GLU A 205 10.17 -15.12 -25.54
C GLU A 205 9.06 -15.87 -26.29
N GLY A 206 7.82 -15.39 -26.22
CA GLY A 206 6.68 -16.00 -26.92
C GLY A 206 6.24 -17.33 -26.31
N VAL A 207 6.56 -17.58 -25.04
CA VAL A 207 6.12 -18.78 -24.30
C VAL A 207 4.60 -18.78 -24.13
N ALA A 208 4.01 -17.61 -23.88
CA ALA A 208 2.57 -17.42 -23.73
C ALA A 208 2.14 -16.00 -24.12
N SER A 209 0.85 -15.82 -24.43
CA SER A 209 0.25 -14.51 -24.64
C SER A 209 0.11 -13.72 -23.33
N VAL A 210 -0.12 -12.41 -23.39
CA VAL A 210 -0.41 -11.60 -22.19
C VAL A 210 -1.62 -12.14 -21.44
N GLU A 211 -2.73 -12.42 -22.15
CA GLU A 211 -3.96 -12.98 -21.56
C GLU A 211 -3.71 -14.33 -20.88
N ASP A 212 -2.91 -15.21 -21.49
CA ASP A 212 -2.60 -16.52 -20.91
C ASP A 212 -1.68 -16.42 -19.68
N VAL A 213 -0.72 -15.50 -19.69
CA VAL A 213 0.15 -15.24 -18.53
C VAL A 213 -0.68 -14.69 -17.36
N ASP A 214 -1.54 -13.70 -17.60
CA ASP A 214 -2.42 -13.15 -16.57
C ASP A 214 -3.41 -14.21 -16.07
N THR A 215 -3.97 -15.03 -16.96
CA THR A 215 -4.82 -16.17 -16.60
C THR A 215 -4.08 -17.19 -15.75
N ALA A 216 -2.84 -17.54 -16.10
CA ALA A 216 -2.02 -18.45 -15.32
C ALA A 216 -1.79 -17.91 -13.91
N VAL A 217 -1.63 -16.59 -13.72
CA VAL A 217 -1.50 -15.97 -12.41
C VAL A 217 -2.80 -16.05 -11.62
N TRP A 218 -3.90 -15.46 -12.10
CA TRP A 218 -5.11 -15.33 -11.27
C TRP A 218 -5.86 -16.67 -11.08
N ALA A 219 -5.87 -17.54 -12.08
CA ALA A 219 -6.53 -18.85 -12.00
C ALA A 219 -5.62 -19.94 -11.40
N GLY A 220 -4.31 -19.71 -11.37
CA GLY A 220 -3.31 -20.63 -10.82
C GLY A 220 -2.87 -20.24 -9.40
N PRO A 221 -1.60 -19.84 -9.18
CA PRO A 221 -1.07 -19.63 -7.85
C PRO A 221 -1.65 -18.38 -7.17
N GLY A 222 -2.12 -17.38 -7.92
CA GLY A 222 -2.75 -16.16 -7.38
C GLY A 222 -3.99 -16.45 -6.54
N LEU A 223 -4.81 -17.43 -6.93
CA LEU A 223 -5.99 -17.84 -6.16
C LEU A 223 -5.61 -18.28 -4.74
N ARG A 224 -4.58 -19.11 -4.60
CA ARG A 224 -4.10 -19.58 -3.28
C ARG A 224 -3.28 -18.51 -2.54
N TRP A 225 -2.60 -17.61 -3.26
CA TRP A 225 -1.88 -16.49 -2.64
C TRP A 225 -2.81 -15.51 -1.93
N GLY A 226 -4.04 -15.34 -2.42
CA GLY A 226 -5.05 -14.56 -1.71
C GLY A 226 -5.45 -15.18 -0.36
N ALA A 227 -5.32 -16.50 -0.20
CA ALA A 227 -5.63 -17.17 1.06
C ALA A 227 -4.43 -17.24 2.01
N MET A 228 -3.23 -17.53 1.51
CA MET A 228 -2.01 -17.71 2.31
C MET A 228 -0.74 -17.35 1.53
N GLY A 229 0.29 -16.90 2.24
CA GLY A 229 1.60 -16.60 1.65
C GLY A 229 2.34 -17.85 1.12
N PRO A 230 3.33 -17.67 0.22
CA PRO A 230 3.98 -18.77 -0.49
C PRO A 230 4.67 -19.79 0.44
N HIS A 231 5.30 -19.34 1.53
CA HIS A 231 5.96 -20.23 2.49
C HIS A 231 4.98 -21.22 3.14
N MET A 232 3.81 -20.74 3.59
CA MET A 232 2.77 -21.60 4.17
C MET A 232 2.19 -22.55 3.13
N LEU A 233 1.93 -22.06 1.92
CA LEU A 233 1.41 -22.89 0.84
C LEU A 233 2.37 -24.01 0.42
N PHE A 234 3.67 -23.73 0.34
CA PHE A 234 4.67 -24.76 0.07
C PHE A 234 4.85 -25.72 1.25
N SER A 235 4.73 -25.23 2.48
CA SER A 235 4.69 -26.08 3.69
C SER A 235 3.54 -27.09 3.61
N LEU A 236 2.33 -26.63 3.27
CA LEU A 236 1.16 -27.51 3.09
C LEU A 236 1.33 -28.48 1.92
N GLY A 237 2.06 -28.08 0.87
CA GLY A 237 2.37 -28.94 -0.28
C GLY A 237 3.21 -30.17 0.05
N ALA A 238 3.94 -30.16 1.17
CA ALA A 238 4.69 -31.32 1.67
C ALA A 238 3.97 -32.14 2.74
N GLY A 239 2.71 -31.80 3.09
CA GLY A 239 1.98 -32.50 4.13
C GLY A 239 2.65 -32.41 5.51
N ALA A 240 2.74 -33.52 6.23
CA ALA A 240 3.26 -33.54 7.61
C ALA A 240 4.74 -33.13 7.75
N GLY A 241 5.51 -33.19 6.66
CA GLY A 241 6.93 -32.81 6.62
C GLY A 241 7.19 -31.31 6.66
N GLY A 242 6.17 -30.50 6.34
CA GLY A 242 6.27 -29.05 6.26
C GLY A 242 7.31 -28.54 5.24
N LEU A 243 7.61 -27.25 5.33
CA LEU A 243 8.44 -26.55 4.34
C LEU A 243 9.86 -27.12 4.22
N ALA A 244 10.46 -27.59 5.31
CA ALA A 244 11.82 -28.14 5.28
C ALA A 244 11.91 -29.40 4.41
N GLU A 245 10.93 -30.31 4.53
CA GLU A 245 10.85 -31.49 3.67
C GLU A 245 10.56 -31.10 2.22
N PHE A 246 9.66 -30.14 2.00
CA PHE A 246 9.40 -29.60 0.67
C PHE A 246 10.70 -29.12 -0.01
N CYS A 247 11.49 -28.31 0.70
CA CYS A 247 12.75 -27.79 0.19
C CYS A 247 13.73 -28.92 -0.11
N ASN A 248 13.93 -29.87 0.81
CA ASN A 248 14.86 -30.99 0.59
C ASN A 248 14.46 -31.86 -0.61
N ARG A 249 13.15 -32.02 -0.86
CA ARG A 249 12.62 -32.84 -1.96
C ARG A 249 12.70 -32.14 -3.32
N TYR A 250 12.46 -30.82 -3.35
CA TYR A 250 12.26 -30.09 -4.61
C TYR A 250 13.35 -29.05 -4.91
N ALA A 251 14.39 -28.92 -4.07
CA ALA A 251 15.48 -27.97 -4.25
C ALA A 251 16.05 -27.99 -5.67
N ASP A 252 16.44 -29.16 -6.19
CA ASP A 252 17.04 -29.28 -7.53
C ASP A 252 16.11 -28.82 -8.65
N SER A 253 14.79 -29.00 -8.50
CA SER A 253 13.80 -28.54 -9.48
C SER A 253 13.68 -27.03 -9.44
N PHE A 254 13.57 -26.44 -8.24
CA PHE A 254 13.49 -24.99 -8.08
C PHE A 254 14.77 -24.27 -8.49
N HIS A 255 15.95 -24.82 -8.17
CA HIS A 255 17.22 -24.27 -8.65
C HIS A 255 17.27 -24.24 -10.17
N ARG A 256 16.91 -25.35 -10.84
CA ARG A 256 16.84 -25.38 -12.31
C ARG A 256 15.88 -24.33 -12.87
N TRP A 257 14.70 -24.16 -12.28
CA TRP A 257 13.74 -23.15 -12.72
C TRP A 257 14.25 -21.73 -12.46
N TRP A 258 14.88 -21.48 -11.31
CA TRP A 258 15.43 -20.16 -10.96
C TRP A 258 16.60 -19.77 -11.86
N ASP A 259 17.44 -20.72 -12.24
CA ASP A 259 18.56 -20.50 -13.15
C ASP A 259 18.11 -20.13 -14.57
N ASP A 260 16.89 -20.53 -14.96
CA ASP A 260 16.27 -20.25 -16.27
C ASP A 260 15.45 -18.94 -16.30
N LEU A 261 15.17 -18.33 -15.14
CA LEU A 261 14.37 -17.09 -15.07
C LEU A 261 15.02 -15.92 -15.83
N GLY A 262 14.17 -15.10 -16.45
CA GLY A 262 14.62 -13.98 -17.28
C GLY A 262 14.99 -12.71 -16.54
N THR A 263 15.70 -11.84 -17.26
CA THR A 263 16.06 -10.47 -16.83
C THR A 263 15.69 -9.40 -17.89
N PRO A 264 14.42 -9.35 -18.35
CA PRO A 264 14.02 -8.43 -19.41
C PRO A 264 14.17 -6.96 -18.99
N GLN A 265 14.28 -6.10 -20.00
CA GLN A 265 14.23 -4.65 -19.85
C GLN A 265 12.96 -4.11 -20.49
N ILE A 266 12.33 -3.11 -19.88
CA ILE A 266 11.16 -2.44 -20.45
C ILE A 266 11.65 -1.42 -21.48
N THR A 267 11.79 -1.86 -22.72
CA THR A 267 12.04 -0.98 -23.88
C THR A 267 10.71 -0.44 -24.43
N ALA A 268 10.76 0.53 -25.34
CA ALA A 268 9.56 1.03 -26.03
C ALA A 268 8.80 -0.11 -26.75
N GLU A 269 9.54 -1.02 -27.39
CA GLU A 269 8.98 -2.19 -28.08
C GLU A 269 8.29 -3.15 -27.10
N VAL A 270 8.91 -3.44 -25.96
CA VAL A 270 8.29 -4.29 -24.92
C VAL A 270 7.04 -3.62 -24.36
N ALA A 271 7.07 -2.32 -24.11
CA ALA A 271 5.91 -1.57 -23.63
C ALA A 271 4.75 -1.59 -24.64
N GLU A 272 5.04 -1.43 -25.93
CA GLU A 272 4.04 -1.52 -27.01
C GLU A 272 3.44 -2.94 -27.11
N LYS A 273 4.30 -3.98 -27.07
CA LYS A 273 3.86 -5.38 -27.08
C LYS A 273 2.93 -5.71 -25.92
N LEU A 274 3.31 -5.34 -24.69
CA LEU A 274 2.50 -5.55 -23.49
C LEU A 274 1.20 -4.73 -23.56
N GLY A 275 1.28 -3.47 -24.02
CA GLY A 275 0.12 -2.61 -24.19
C GLY A 275 -0.90 -3.17 -25.17
N GLN A 276 -0.44 -3.71 -26.30
CA GLN A 276 -1.32 -4.39 -27.26
C GLN A 276 -1.94 -5.65 -26.66
N GLY A 277 -1.14 -6.47 -25.97
CA GLY A 277 -1.66 -7.69 -25.32
C GLY A 277 -2.73 -7.40 -24.25
N VAL A 278 -2.56 -6.34 -23.46
CA VAL A 278 -3.59 -5.88 -22.52
C VAL A 278 -4.84 -5.36 -23.25
N ALA A 279 -4.68 -4.67 -24.38
CA ALA A 279 -5.82 -4.20 -25.18
C ALA A 279 -6.62 -5.38 -25.77
N ASP A 280 -5.93 -6.44 -26.22
CA ASP A 280 -6.54 -7.67 -26.70
C ASP A 280 -7.30 -8.39 -25.58
N GLU A 281 -6.67 -8.55 -24.41
CA GLU A 281 -7.30 -9.13 -23.22
C GLU A 281 -8.52 -8.31 -22.76
N ALA A 282 -8.44 -6.99 -22.83
CA ALA A 282 -9.54 -6.09 -22.46
C ALA A 282 -10.79 -6.32 -23.34
N LYS A 283 -10.66 -6.85 -24.56
CA LYS A 283 -11.79 -7.19 -25.45
C LYS A 283 -12.77 -6.02 -25.60
N GLY A 284 -12.24 -4.80 -25.75
CA GLY A 284 -13.01 -3.56 -25.91
C GLY A 284 -13.65 -3.01 -24.62
N ARG A 285 -13.41 -3.62 -23.44
CA ARG A 285 -13.89 -3.10 -22.15
C ARG A 285 -13.05 -1.88 -21.74
N GLY A 286 -13.73 -0.80 -21.36
CA GLY A 286 -13.08 0.40 -20.84
C GLY A 286 -12.49 0.22 -19.44
N VAL A 287 -11.57 1.11 -19.07
CA VAL A 287 -10.87 1.11 -17.77
C VAL A 287 -11.84 1.13 -16.59
N ASP A 288 -12.93 1.90 -16.68
CA ASP A 288 -13.92 1.99 -15.60
C ASP A 288 -14.66 0.67 -15.37
N ALA A 289 -15.05 -0.03 -16.43
CA ALA A 289 -15.71 -1.32 -16.34
C ALA A 289 -14.78 -2.40 -15.76
N LEU A 290 -13.51 -2.40 -16.17
CA LEU A 290 -12.49 -3.31 -15.65
C LEU A 290 -12.19 -3.03 -14.17
N SER A 291 -12.01 -1.76 -13.81
CA SER A 291 -11.74 -1.34 -12.43
C SER A 291 -12.92 -1.67 -11.51
N THR A 292 -14.15 -1.41 -11.94
CA THR A 292 -15.36 -1.76 -11.18
C THR A 292 -15.45 -3.26 -10.93
N LYS A 293 -15.19 -4.08 -11.95
CA LYS A 293 -15.19 -5.55 -11.81
C LYS A 293 -14.08 -6.03 -10.87
N ARG A 294 -12.86 -5.49 -11.00
CA ARG A 294 -11.73 -5.80 -10.13
C ARG A 294 -12.07 -5.47 -8.67
N ASP A 295 -12.59 -4.27 -8.41
CA ASP A 295 -12.86 -3.80 -7.06
C ASP A 295 -13.97 -4.63 -6.39
N ALA A 296 -15.01 -5.03 -7.14
CA ALA A 296 -16.04 -5.94 -6.64
C ALA A 296 -15.47 -7.32 -6.24
N LEU A 297 -14.52 -7.87 -7.02
CA LEU A 297 -13.84 -9.12 -6.69
C LEU A 297 -12.92 -8.96 -5.47
N ILE A 298 -12.22 -7.83 -5.37
CA ILE A 298 -11.43 -7.49 -4.18
C ILE A 298 -12.36 -7.46 -2.96
N VAL A 299 -13.49 -6.75 -3.00
CA VAL A 299 -14.46 -6.70 -1.89
C VAL A 299 -14.95 -8.10 -1.49
N ALA A 300 -15.32 -8.94 -2.45
CA ALA A 300 -15.74 -10.31 -2.17
C ALA A 300 -14.62 -11.14 -1.50
N HIS A 301 -13.39 -11.01 -1.99
CA HIS A 301 -12.23 -11.65 -1.39
C HIS A 301 -11.98 -11.12 0.04
N LEU A 302 -12.05 -9.80 0.21
CA LEU A 302 -11.83 -9.15 1.50
C LEU A 302 -12.83 -9.61 2.56
N LYS A 303 -14.09 -9.90 2.16
CA LYS A 303 -15.09 -10.51 3.04
C LYS A 303 -14.74 -11.95 3.41
N ALA A 304 -14.26 -12.74 2.44
CA ALA A 304 -13.88 -14.13 2.66
C ALA A 304 -12.68 -14.27 3.61
N VAL A 305 -11.75 -13.32 3.59
CA VAL A 305 -10.55 -13.32 4.44
C VAL A 305 -10.64 -12.38 5.65
N LYS A 306 -11.86 -12.01 6.08
CA LYS A 306 -12.06 -11.03 7.16
C LYS A 306 -11.36 -11.44 8.46
N ASP A 307 -11.39 -12.71 8.82
CA ASP A 307 -10.81 -13.21 10.08
C ASP A 307 -9.27 -13.29 10.06
N LEU A 308 -8.63 -13.03 8.91
CA LEU A 308 -7.18 -12.90 8.79
C LEU A 308 -6.68 -11.47 9.06
N ARG A 309 -7.59 -10.52 9.32
CA ARG A 309 -7.30 -9.10 9.52
C ARG A 309 -7.42 -8.66 10.96
#